data_AF-X0WU79-F1
#
_entry.id   AF-X0WU79-F1
#
_cell.length_a   1.000
_cell.length_b   1.000
_cell.length_c   1.000
_cell.angle_alpha   90.00
_cell.angle_beta   90.00
_cell.angle_gamma   90.00
#
_symmetry.space_group_name_H-M   'P 1'
#
loop_
_entity.id
_entity.type
_entity.pdbx_description
1 polymer ?
#
loop_
_entity_poly.entity_id
_entity_poly.type
_entity_poly.pdbx_seq_one_letter_code
_entity_poly.pdbx_strand_id
1 'polypeptide(L)'
;QDRFREYLAKREVEFDVNKVILTATHTHTAPAMLDDRYTLPGDCMKPSRYVEFLKERLAEAIDKAWKSRARGGVSWGFGHAVVAYNRRISYMDGSARMYGPTNTANFSHIEGFEDHGVHVLFVHDKEQPAVPIGIAIDVACPAQEVESGKNLNADYWHHVRETLFEQFSPETAVLGLCGAGGDQSPHVLWRKAAEERMRRGRGLDRLQEIARRINRAVDDAWAVAKDDIQSDVPFAHSVLNLDLAMRPVPEADY
;
A
#
# COMPACT_ATOMS: atom_id res chain seq x y z
N GLN A 1 -2.77 -14.52 8.41
CA GLN A 1 -4.19 -14.10 8.46
C GLN A 1 -5.02 -15.06 9.30
N ASP A 2 -4.89 -16.38 9.12
CA ASP A 2 -5.71 -17.37 9.86
C ASP A 2 -5.54 -17.31 11.38
N ARG A 3 -4.31 -17.22 11.88
CA ARG A 3 -4.02 -16.96 13.31
C ARG A 3 -4.76 -15.73 13.87
N PHE A 4 -5.01 -14.71 13.04
CA PHE A 4 -5.74 -13.52 13.46
C PHE A 4 -7.25 -13.74 13.41
N ARG A 5 -7.77 -14.45 12.41
CA ARG A 5 -9.19 -14.85 12.36
C ARG A 5 -9.56 -15.74 13.55
N GLU A 6 -8.72 -16.71 13.91
CA GLU A 6 -8.88 -17.52 15.12
C GLU A 6 -8.88 -16.67 16.40
N TYR A 7 -8.01 -15.67 16.46
CA TYR A 7 -7.95 -14.73 17.58
C TYR A 7 -9.25 -13.91 17.69
N LEU A 8 -9.79 -13.41 16.57
CA LEU A 8 -11.07 -12.70 16.55
C LEU A 8 -12.25 -13.64 16.91
N ALA A 9 -12.25 -14.88 16.43
CA ALA A 9 -13.30 -15.84 16.74
C ALA A 9 -13.41 -16.11 18.26
N LYS A 10 -12.27 -16.20 18.95
CA LYS A 10 -12.20 -16.35 20.42
C LYS A 10 -12.69 -15.12 21.20
N ARG A 11 -12.78 -13.95 20.55
CA ARG A 11 -13.30 -12.72 21.13
C ARG A 11 -14.81 -12.57 20.96
N GLU A 12 -15.48 -13.57 20.39
CA GLU A 12 -16.94 -13.60 20.19
C GLU A 12 -17.45 -12.36 19.43
N VAL A 13 -16.72 -11.97 18.38
CA VAL A 13 -17.09 -10.81 17.55
C VAL A 13 -18.43 -11.02 16.83
N GLU A 14 -19.19 -9.93 16.64
CA GLU A 14 -20.54 -9.95 16.04
C GLU A 14 -20.55 -10.05 14.51
N PHE A 15 -19.39 -10.32 13.88
CA PHE A 15 -19.26 -10.44 12.43
C PHE A 15 -18.53 -11.73 12.04
N ASP A 16 -18.80 -12.18 10.82
CA ASP A 16 -18.12 -13.34 10.24
C ASP A 16 -16.62 -13.04 10.03
N VAL A 17 -15.77 -13.72 10.81
CA VAL A 17 -14.31 -13.58 10.74
C VAL A 17 -13.73 -13.94 9.38
N ASN A 18 -14.43 -14.75 8.57
CA ASN A 18 -14.00 -15.07 7.22
C ASN A 18 -14.06 -13.85 6.29
N LYS A 19 -14.92 -12.87 6.60
CA LYS A 19 -15.05 -11.61 5.86
C LYS A 19 -14.01 -10.56 6.27
N VAL A 20 -13.10 -10.89 7.19
CA VAL A 20 -11.97 -10.02 7.54
C VAL A 20 -10.83 -10.25 6.54
N ILE A 21 -10.46 -9.16 5.87
CA ILE A 21 -9.33 -9.09 4.95
C ILE A 21 -8.25 -8.23 5.59
N LEU A 22 -7.02 -8.75 5.66
CA LEU A 22 -5.85 -7.97 6.04
C LEU A 22 -5.07 -7.65 4.77
N THR A 23 -4.86 -6.37 4.50
CA THR A 23 -3.98 -5.89 3.44
C THR A 23 -2.72 -5.31 4.04
N ALA A 24 -1.68 -5.17 3.22
CA ALA A 24 -0.44 -4.52 3.61
C ALA A 24 -0.03 -3.51 2.54
N THR A 25 0.53 -2.39 2.98
CA THR A 25 1.19 -1.42 2.10
C THR A 25 2.46 -1.96 1.45
N HIS A 26 2.91 -3.13 1.91
CA HIS A 26 4.12 -3.80 1.46
C HIS A 26 5.40 -3.01 1.77
N THR A 27 5.44 -2.38 2.96
CA THR A 27 6.68 -1.77 3.46
C THR A 27 7.74 -2.81 3.78
N HIS A 28 8.98 -2.54 3.38
CA HIS A 28 10.14 -3.38 3.65
C HIS A 28 10.86 -3.06 4.97
N THR A 29 10.41 -2.03 5.69
CA THR A 29 11.06 -1.58 6.93
C THR A 29 10.17 -1.77 8.15
N ALA A 30 9.35 -2.83 8.15
CA ALA A 30 8.58 -3.27 9.32
C ALA A 30 9.33 -4.34 10.13
N PRO A 31 8.97 -4.57 11.41
CA PRO A 31 9.56 -5.64 12.20
C PRO A 31 9.26 -7.01 11.58
N ALA A 32 10.23 -7.92 11.68
CA ALA A 32 10.06 -9.29 11.22
C ALA A 32 8.92 -10.01 11.97
N MET A 33 8.25 -10.94 11.30
CA MET A 33 7.13 -11.72 11.87
C MET A 33 7.47 -13.20 12.10
N LEU A 34 8.65 -13.65 11.66
CA LEU A 34 9.10 -15.03 11.78
C LEU A 34 10.32 -15.09 12.70
N ASP A 35 10.24 -15.91 13.74
CA ASP A 35 11.38 -16.23 14.60
C ASP A 35 12.48 -16.93 13.78
N ASP A 36 13.72 -16.87 14.27
CA ASP A 36 14.91 -17.52 13.71
C ASP A 36 15.30 -17.15 12.27
N ARG A 37 14.57 -16.22 11.64
CA ARG A 37 14.97 -15.63 10.34
C ARG A 37 16.26 -14.80 10.43
N TYR A 38 16.52 -14.23 11.61
CA TYR A 38 17.68 -13.39 11.88
C TYR A 38 18.24 -13.70 13.27
N THR A 39 19.56 -13.55 13.45
CA THR A 39 20.17 -13.52 14.77
C THR A 39 19.86 -12.17 15.42
N LEU A 40 19.13 -12.22 16.53
CA LEU A 40 18.62 -11.04 17.21
C LEU A 40 19.37 -10.78 18.53
N PRO A 41 19.62 -9.51 18.90
CA PRO A 41 20.09 -9.17 20.25
C PRO A 41 19.14 -9.69 21.34
N GLY A 42 19.69 -10.05 22.50
CA GLY A 42 18.91 -10.67 23.58
C GLY A 42 17.83 -9.77 24.21
N ASP A 43 17.97 -8.45 24.06
CA ASP A 43 17.11 -7.42 24.64
C ASP A 43 16.03 -6.88 23.69
N CYS A 44 16.00 -7.32 22.43
CA CYS A 44 15.01 -6.86 21.47
C CYS A 44 13.67 -7.64 21.54
N MET A 45 12.61 -7.03 21.02
CA MET A 45 11.33 -7.72 20.87
C MET A 45 11.44 -8.83 19.81
N LYS A 46 11.19 -10.08 20.22
CA LYS A 46 11.16 -11.22 19.28
C LYS A 46 10.00 -11.09 18.28
N PRO A 47 10.16 -11.58 17.03
CA PRO A 47 9.10 -11.60 16.02
C PRO A 47 7.79 -12.20 16.49
N SER A 48 7.81 -13.32 17.21
CA SER A 48 6.60 -13.92 17.81
C SER A 48 5.89 -12.96 18.76
N ARG A 49 6.62 -12.24 19.62
CA ARG A 49 6.07 -11.22 20.51
C ARG A 49 5.50 -10.02 19.73
N TYR A 50 6.18 -9.60 18.67
CA TYR A 50 5.68 -8.55 17.78
C TYR A 50 4.37 -8.96 17.11
N VAL A 51 4.24 -10.21 16.64
CA VAL A 51 3.00 -10.71 16.04
C VAL A 51 1.84 -10.68 17.04
N GLU A 52 2.06 -11.05 18.30
CA GLU A 52 1.03 -10.94 19.34
C GLU A 52 0.61 -9.48 19.57
N PHE A 53 1.58 -8.57 19.71
CA PHE A 53 1.32 -7.12 19.81
C PHE A 53 0.53 -6.58 18.60
N LEU A 54 0.92 -6.96 17.38
CA LEU A 54 0.24 -6.54 16.16
C LEU A 54 -1.21 -7.02 16.12
N LYS A 55 -1.48 -8.27 16.52
CA LYS A 55 -2.85 -8.80 16.59
C LYS A 55 -3.73 -8.00 17.54
N GLU A 56 -3.22 -7.63 18.71
CA GLU A 56 -3.96 -6.81 19.68
C GLU A 56 -4.33 -5.45 19.08
N ARG A 57 -3.36 -4.76 18.47
CA ARG A 57 -3.56 -3.44 17.82
C ARG A 57 -4.55 -3.52 16.66
N LEU A 58 -4.46 -4.56 15.83
CA LEU A 58 -5.40 -4.76 14.71
C LEU A 58 -6.82 -5.00 15.22
N ALA A 59 -6.99 -5.81 16.28
CA ALA A 59 -8.31 -6.06 16.82
C ALA A 59 -8.91 -4.84 17.53
N GLU A 60 -8.11 -4.00 18.18
CA GLU A 60 -8.58 -2.72 18.70
C GLU A 60 -9.06 -1.77 17.59
N ALA A 61 -8.33 -1.71 16.47
CA ALA A 61 -8.76 -0.92 15.31
C ALA A 61 -10.09 -1.42 14.74
N ILE A 62 -10.25 -2.75 14.61
CA ILE A 62 -11.49 -3.38 14.16
C ILE A 62 -12.63 -3.11 15.15
N ASP A 63 -12.40 -3.28 16.46
CA ASP A 63 -13.40 -3.02 17.49
C ASP A 63 -13.86 -1.56 17.47
N LYS A 64 -12.93 -0.61 17.32
CA LYS A 64 -13.25 0.81 17.23
C LYS A 64 -14.13 1.08 16.01
N ALA A 65 -13.70 0.62 14.83
CA ALA A 65 -14.45 0.81 13.58
C ALA A 65 -15.83 0.11 13.61
N TRP A 66 -15.91 -1.08 14.19
CA TRP A 66 -17.15 -1.82 14.36
C TRP A 66 -18.09 -1.04 15.29
N LYS A 67 -17.66 -0.69 16.51
CA LYS A 67 -18.53 -0.01 17.47
C LYS A 67 -18.96 1.41 17.04
N SER A 68 -18.17 2.07 16.18
CA SER A 68 -18.46 3.41 15.67
C SER A 68 -19.18 3.43 14.31
N ARG A 69 -19.80 2.34 13.88
CA ARG A 69 -20.57 2.34 12.62
C ARG A 69 -21.68 3.39 12.66
N ALA A 70 -21.72 4.22 11.64
CA ALA A 70 -22.75 5.22 11.42
C ALA A 70 -23.35 5.07 10.01
N ARG A 71 -24.49 5.71 9.78
CA ARG A 71 -25.02 5.86 8.41
C ARG A 71 -24.13 6.84 7.66
N GLY A 72 -23.85 6.53 6.41
CA GLY A 72 -22.94 7.30 5.59
C GLY A 72 -23.17 7.07 4.11
N GLY A 73 -22.25 7.61 3.32
CA GLY A 73 -22.17 7.36 1.88
C GLY A 73 -20.74 7.07 1.48
N VAL A 74 -20.57 6.70 0.22
CA VAL A 74 -19.26 6.58 -0.40
C VAL A 74 -19.23 7.37 -1.69
N SER A 75 -18.07 7.86 -2.05
CA SER A 75 -17.81 8.33 -3.40
C SER A 75 -16.45 7.82 -3.85
N TRP A 76 -16.21 7.78 -5.15
CA TRP A 76 -14.95 7.27 -5.68
C TRP A 76 -14.48 8.12 -6.84
N GLY A 77 -13.17 8.09 -7.05
CA GLY A 77 -12.56 8.76 -8.17
C GLY A 77 -11.33 8.00 -8.66
N PHE A 78 -10.79 8.50 -9.75
CA PHE A 78 -9.65 7.92 -10.42
C PHE A 78 -8.72 9.04 -10.87
N GLY A 79 -7.47 8.94 -10.46
CA GLY A 79 -6.40 9.84 -10.86
C GLY A 79 -5.22 9.07 -11.42
N HIS A 80 -4.13 9.78 -11.72
CA HIS A 80 -2.90 9.16 -12.19
C HIS A 80 -1.68 9.70 -11.47
N ALA A 81 -0.76 8.80 -11.10
CA ALA A 81 0.52 9.15 -10.51
C ALA A 81 1.63 8.25 -11.07
N VAL A 82 2.64 8.87 -11.68
CA VAL A 82 3.87 8.17 -12.09
C VAL A 82 4.74 7.93 -10.86
N VAL A 83 4.46 6.85 -10.15
CA VAL A 83 5.14 6.45 -8.90
C VAL A 83 5.62 5.01 -8.91
N ALA A 84 5.08 4.17 -9.78
CA ALA A 84 5.49 2.79 -9.97
C ALA A 84 6.23 2.67 -11.31
N TYR A 85 7.38 2.00 -11.27
CA TYR A 85 8.19 1.68 -12.45
C TYR A 85 8.40 0.18 -12.52
N ASN A 86 8.37 -0.39 -13.72
CA ASN A 86 8.67 -1.81 -13.85
C ASN A 86 10.14 -2.05 -13.55
N ARG A 87 10.41 -2.96 -12.61
CA ARG A 87 11.76 -3.23 -12.12
C ARG A 87 12.51 -4.27 -12.94
N ARG A 88 11.89 -4.85 -13.96
CA ARG A 88 12.52 -5.85 -14.83
C ARG A 88 13.07 -5.19 -16.09
N ILE A 89 14.38 -5.35 -16.31
CA ILE A 89 15.12 -4.71 -17.40
C ILE A 89 15.62 -5.78 -18.35
N SER A 90 15.29 -5.67 -19.65
CA SER A 90 15.79 -6.57 -20.68
C SER A 90 16.98 -6.00 -21.44
N TYR A 91 17.84 -6.88 -21.92
CA TYR A 91 19.06 -6.56 -22.67
C TYR A 91 19.04 -7.16 -24.08
N MET A 92 19.89 -6.64 -24.96
CA MET A 92 19.97 -7.04 -26.37
C MET A 92 20.50 -8.47 -26.58
N ASP A 93 21.17 -9.04 -25.56
CA ASP A 93 21.59 -10.44 -25.53
C ASP A 93 20.47 -11.41 -25.10
N GLY A 94 19.26 -10.90 -24.85
CA GLY A 94 18.10 -11.69 -24.43
C GLY A 94 18.02 -11.95 -22.92
N SER A 95 18.98 -11.47 -22.13
CA SER A 95 18.91 -11.57 -20.67
C SER A 95 17.95 -10.53 -20.06
N ALA A 96 17.51 -10.81 -18.84
CA ALA A 96 16.67 -9.92 -18.04
C ALA A 96 17.21 -9.81 -16.61
N ARG A 97 17.11 -8.62 -16.01
CA ARG A 97 17.58 -8.39 -14.64
C ARG A 97 16.67 -7.45 -13.87
N MET A 98 16.34 -7.84 -12.64
CA MET A 98 15.69 -6.96 -11.67
C MET A 98 16.64 -5.83 -11.27
N TYR A 99 16.17 -4.58 -11.34
CA TYR A 99 16.94 -3.35 -11.08
C TYR A 99 18.22 -3.24 -11.91
N GLY A 100 18.18 -3.74 -13.14
CA GLY A 100 19.29 -3.70 -14.08
C GLY A 100 19.73 -2.29 -14.49
N PRO A 101 21.01 -2.07 -14.87
CA PRO A 101 21.44 -0.78 -15.40
C PRO A 101 20.83 -0.47 -16.78
N THR A 102 20.23 0.71 -16.90
CA THR A 102 19.56 1.19 -18.12
C THR A 102 20.45 2.10 -18.98
N ASN A 103 21.67 2.41 -18.53
CA ASN A 103 22.62 3.31 -19.20
C ASN A 103 23.81 2.55 -19.82
N THR A 104 23.55 1.37 -20.39
CA THR A 104 24.57 0.53 -21.01
C THR A 104 24.27 0.31 -22.48
N ALA A 105 25.29 0.02 -23.28
CA ALA A 105 25.10 -0.28 -24.70
C ALA A 105 24.24 -1.54 -24.95
N ASN A 106 24.13 -2.43 -23.95
CA ASN A 106 23.34 -3.65 -24.02
C ASN A 106 21.90 -3.47 -23.54
N PHE A 107 21.54 -2.31 -22.97
CA PHE A 107 20.16 -2.04 -22.56
C PHE A 107 19.23 -2.07 -23.78
N SER A 108 18.12 -2.79 -23.67
CA SER A 108 17.08 -2.83 -24.71
C SER A 108 15.87 -2.00 -24.29
N HIS A 109 15.16 -2.44 -23.24
CA HIS A 109 13.93 -1.82 -22.77
C HIS A 109 13.61 -2.21 -21.32
N ILE A 110 12.67 -1.50 -20.72
CA ILE A 110 12.00 -1.88 -19.48
C ILE A 110 10.88 -2.85 -19.86
N GLU A 111 10.76 -3.96 -19.14
CA GLU A 111 9.74 -4.96 -19.41
C GLU A 111 8.36 -4.46 -19.03
N GLY A 112 7.34 -4.91 -19.75
CA GLY A 112 5.95 -4.82 -19.32
C GLY A 112 5.39 -3.40 -19.21
N PHE A 113 4.21 -3.35 -18.60
CA PHE A 113 3.44 -2.13 -18.37
C PHE A 113 3.77 -1.53 -17.00
N GLU A 114 3.62 -0.21 -16.89
CA GLU A 114 3.68 0.53 -15.63
C GLU A 114 2.27 1.07 -15.36
N ASP A 115 1.62 0.57 -14.30
CA ASP A 115 0.29 1.03 -13.94
C ASP A 115 0.38 2.33 -13.12
N HIS A 116 -0.04 3.42 -13.74
CA HIS A 116 -0.06 4.76 -13.16
C HIS A 116 -1.42 5.13 -12.57
N GLY A 117 -2.39 4.22 -12.59
CA GLY A 117 -3.71 4.44 -12.00
C GLY A 117 -3.64 4.65 -10.49
N VAL A 118 -4.45 5.58 -10.01
CA VAL A 118 -4.68 5.78 -8.58
C VAL A 118 -6.19 5.72 -8.35
N HIS A 119 -6.64 4.62 -7.74
CA HIS A 119 -8.05 4.45 -7.41
C HIS A 119 -8.29 4.95 -5.99
N VAL A 120 -9.31 5.78 -5.82
CA VAL A 120 -9.61 6.39 -4.52
C VAL A 120 -11.07 6.16 -4.17
N LEU A 121 -11.31 5.61 -2.99
CA LEU A 121 -12.62 5.48 -2.37
C LEU A 121 -12.67 6.39 -1.15
N PHE A 122 -13.64 7.30 -1.12
CA PHE A 122 -13.94 8.17 -0.01
C PHE A 122 -15.16 7.63 0.74
N VAL A 123 -15.11 7.64 2.07
CA VAL A 123 -16.19 7.24 2.96
C VAL A 123 -16.63 8.46 3.75
N HIS A 124 -17.93 8.72 3.77
CA HIS A 124 -18.52 9.93 4.32
C HIS A 124 -19.46 9.61 5.47
N ASP A 125 -19.41 10.42 6.51
CA ASP A 125 -20.47 10.45 7.53
C ASP A 125 -21.68 11.22 6.97
N LYS A 126 -22.90 10.71 7.23
CA LYS A 126 -24.12 11.36 6.73
C LYS A 126 -24.33 12.77 7.31
N GLU A 127 -23.95 12.99 8.56
CA GLU A 127 -24.11 14.28 9.24
C GLU A 127 -23.00 15.28 8.86
N GLN A 128 -21.84 14.78 8.40
CA GLN A 128 -20.69 15.60 7.99
C GLN A 128 -20.10 15.15 6.63
N PRO A 129 -20.88 15.21 5.54
CA PRO A 129 -20.47 14.65 4.25
C PRO A 129 -19.38 15.46 3.53
N ALA A 130 -19.08 16.68 3.98
CA ALA A 130 -18.11 17.57 3.33
C ALA A 130 -16.64 17.13 3.58
N VAL A 131 -16.40 16.32 4.61
CA VAL A 131 -15.08 15.82 4.98
C VAL A 131 -15.15 14.29 5.03
N PRO A 132 -14.37 13.57 4.21
CA PRO A 132 -14.35 12.12 4.27
C PRO A 132 -13.80 11.65 5.62
N ILE A 133 -14.50 10.72 6.26
CA ILE A 133 -14.04 10.05 7.49
C ILE A 133 -13.08 8.90 7.19
N GLY A 134 -13.05 8.44 5.94
CA GLY A 134 -12.15 7.40 5.46
C GLY A 134 -11.76 7.60 4.01
N ILE A 135 -10.51 7.28 3.67
CA ILE A 135 -9.97 7.33 2.32
C ILE A 135 -9.17 6.05 2.09
N ALA A 136 -9.59 5.23 1.13
CA ALA A 136 -8.79 4.11 0.64
C ALA A 136 -8.15 4.49 -0.70
N ILE A 137 -6.85 4.25 -0.82
CA ILE A 137 -6.05 4.63 -1.98
C ILE A 137 -5.32 3.39 -2.48
N ASP A 138 -5.61 2.97 -3.70
CA ASP A 138 -4.90 1.88 -4.38
C ASP A 138 -3.89 2.44 -5.38
N VAL A 139 -2.65 2.01 -5.22
CA VAL A 139 -1.57 2.25 -6.18
C VAL A 139 -0.86 0.94 -6.45
N ALA A 140 -0.58 0.64 -7.71
CA ALA A 140 0.19 -0.53 -8.13
C ALA A 140 1.70 -0.40 -7.83
N CYS A 141 2.05 0.14 -6.67
CA CYS A 141 3.42 0.34 -6.23
C CYS A 141 3.57 -0.18 -4.81
N PRO A 142 4.58 -1.02 -4.53
CA PRO A 142 4.89 -1.39 -3.17
C PRO A 142 5.62 -0.24 -2.43
N ALA A 143 5.42 -0.15 -1.11
CA ALA A 143 6.05 0.83 -0.22
C ALA A 143 7.54 0.54 0.05
N GLN A 144 8.37 0.63 -0.99
CA GLN A 144 9.71 0.03 -1.02
C GLN A 144 10.87 1.00 -1.33
N GLU A 145 10.66 2.32 -1.30
CA GLU A 145 11.72 3.28 -1.65
C GLU A 145 12.86 3.25 -0.61
N VAL A 146 12.55 3.00 0.67
CA VAL A 146 13.55 2.91 1.75
C VAL A 146 13.79 1.48 2.23
N GLU A 147 13.62 0.48 1.36
CA GLU A 147 13.75 -0.94 1.70
C GLU A 147 15.09 -1.40 2.29
N SER A 148 16.18 -0.69 2.00
CA SER A 148 17.49 -0.92 2.61
C SER A 148 17.68 -0.19 3.96
N GLY A 149 16.65 0.52 4.42
CA GLY A 149 16.65 1.27 5.67
C GLY A 149 16.65 0.36 6.89
N LYS A 150 17.19 0.87 8.00
CA LYS A 150 17.24 0.17 9.30
C LYS A 150 16.22 0.71 10.32
N ASN A 151 15.52 1.77 9.96
CA ASN A 151 14.54 2.43 10.81
C ASN A 151 13.15 1.95 10.45
N LEU A 152 12.27 1.81 11.46
CA LEU A 152 10.86 1.55 11.23
C LEU A 152 10.25 2.68 10.39
N ASN A 153 9.72 2.36 9.21
CA ASN A 153 9.17 3.36 8.31
C ASN A 153 7.93 2.83 7.55
N ALA A 154 6.93 3.69 7.38
CA ALA A 154 5.75 3.41 6.54
C ALA A 154 5.99 3.74 5.05
N ASP A 155 7.23 4.09 4.69
CA ASP A 155 7.65 4.60 3.38
C ASP A 155 6.83 5.84 3.00
N TYR A 156 6.56 6.05 1.70
CA TYR A 156 5.81 7.22 1.22
C TYR A 156 4.40 7.36 1.83
N TRP A 157 3.81 6.27 2.36
CA TRP A 157 2.49 6.33 3.01
C TRP A 157 2.48 7.18 4.28
N HIS A 158 3.63 7.44 4.91
CA HIS A 158 3.68 8.41 6.01
C HIS A 158 3.28 9.80 5.53
N HIS A 159 3.95 10.30 4.49
CA HIS A 159 3.70 11.64 3.96
C HIS A 159 2.38 11.75 3.21
N VAL A 160 1.91 10.67 2.56
CA VAL A 160 0.54 10.64 2.00
C VAL A 160 -0.47 10.96 3.11
N ARG A 161 -0.37 10.28 4.26
CA ARG A 161 -1.27 10.50 5.39
C ARG A 161 -1.16 11.90 5.97
N GLU A 162 0.05 12.41 6.18
CA GLU A 162 0.24 13.76 6.73
C GLU A 162 -0.45 14.83 5.88
N THR A 163 -0.28 14.79 4.55
CA THR A 163 -0.98 15.74 3.67
C THR A 163 -2.49 15.60 3.74
N LEU A 164 -3.01 14.36 3.75
CA LEU A 164 -4.47 14.13 3.84
C LEU A 164 -5.04 14.57 5.20
N PHE A 165 -4.25 14.46 6.27
CA PHE A 165 -4.64 14.95 7.59
C PHE A 165 -4.71 16.47 7.65
N GLU A 166 -3.77 17.16 7.00
CA GLU A 166 -3.80 18.62 6.85
C GLU A 166 -4.96 19.08 5.98
N GLN A 167 -5.27 18.34 4.91
CA GLN A 167 -6.30 18.69 3.95
C GLN A 167 -7.72 18.45 4.47
N PHE A 168 -7.95 17.33 5.16
CA PHE A 168 -9.28 16.89 5.58
C PHE A 168 -9.45 16.95 7.09
N SER A 169 -8.79 16.04 7.79
CA SER A 169 -8.81 15.96 9.25
C SER A 169 -7.77 14.93 9.71
N PRO A 170 -7.07 15.17 10.84
CA PRO A 170 -6.21 14.16 11.46
C PRO A 170 -6.99 12.93 11.97
N GLU A 171 -8.32 13.00 12.05
CA GLU A 171 -9.17 11.85 12.39
C GLU A 171 -9.56 10.99 11.19
N THR A 172 -9.28 11.43 9.96
CA THR A 172 -9.57 10.69 8.73
C THR A 172 -8.80 9.38 8.71
N ALA A 173 -9.49 8.25 8.54
CA ALA A 173 -8.83 6.96 8.38
C ALA A 173 -8.26 6.83 6.95
N VAL A 174 -6.94 6.65 6.81
CA VAL A 174 -6.30 6.45 5.50
C VAL A 174 -5.82 5.01 5.35
N LEU A 175 -6.35 4.31 4.34
CA LEU A 175 -5.99 2.93 3.98
C LEU A 175 -5.20 2.93 2.67
N GLY A 176 -3.90 2.69 2.75
CA GLY A 176 -3.06 2.47 1.56
C GLY A 176 -3.09 1.01 1.11
N LEU A 177 -3.41 0.79 -0.17
CA LEU A 177 -3.43 -0.52 -0.80
C LEU A 177 -2.28 -0.62 -1.81
N CYS A 178 -1.51 -1.70 -1.70
CA CYS A 178 -0.56 -2.11 -2.72
C CYS A 178 -1.35 -2.93 -3.74
N GLY A 179 -1.69 -2.30 -4.87
CA GLY A 179 -2.37 -2.93 -6.00
C GLY A 179 -1.50 -3.99 -6.67
N ALA A 180 -1.59 -4.14 -7.99
CA ALA A 180 -0.85 -5.15 -8.75
C ALA A 180 0.66 -4.83 -8.92
N GLY A 181 1.39 -4.64 -7.81
CA GLY A 181 2.77 -4.15 -7.79
C GLY A 181 3.88 -5.22 -7.84
N GLY A 182 3.60 -6.43 -8.35
CA GLY A 182 4.53 -7.57 -8.25
C GLY A 182 5.86 -7.38 -8.98
N ASP A 183 5.84 -6.68 -10.11
CA ASP A 183 7.01 -6.28 -10.91
C ASP A 183 7.23 -4.76 -10.91
N GLN A 184 6.53 -4.04 -10.04
CA GLN A 184 6.62 -2.59 -9.92
C GLN A 184 7.53 -2.20 -8.75
N SER A 185 8.04 -0.97 -8.80
CA SER A 185 8.91 -0.41 -7.76
C SER A 185 8.83 1.11 -7.73
N PRO A 186 8.98 1.75 -6.56
CA PRO A 186 9.10 3.21 -6.47
C PRO A 186 10.45 3.73 -6.98
N HIS A 187 11.44 2.85 -7.15
CA HIS A 187 12.78 3.22 -7.60
C HIS A 187 12.78 3.70 -9.05
N VAL A 188 13.27 4.91 -9.26
CA VAL A 188 13.45 5.46 -10.60
C VAL A 188 14.61 4.73 -11.30
N LEU A 189 14.30 3.94 -12.32
CA LEU A 189 15.29 3.23 -13.14
C LEU A 189 15.65 3.97 -14.43
N TRP A 190 14.77 4.84 -14.92
CA TRP A 190 14.93 5.61 -16.14
C TRP A 190 14.82 7.11 -15.86
N ARG A 191 15.48 7.97 -16.65
CA ARG A 191 15.47 9.44 -16.48
C ARG A 191 15.91 9.94 -15.09
N LYS A 192 16.73 9.17 -14.37
CA LYS A 192 17.21 9.46 -13.00
C LYS A 192 17.65 10.92 -12.79
N ALA A 193 18.46 11.45 -13.71
CA ALA A 193 18.98 12.83 -13.60
C ALA A 193 17.89 13.90 -13.71
N ALA A 194 16.88 13.70 -14.58
CA ALA A 194 15.77 14.64 -14.73
C ALA A 194 14.84 14.59 -13.51
N GLU A 195 14.52 13.39 -13.05
CA GLU A 195 13.73 13.17 -11.82
C GLU A 195 14.41 13.80 -10.60
N GLU A 196 15.71 13.58 -10.44
CA GLU A 196 16.49 14.14 -9.33
C GLU A 196 16.58 15.67 -9.39
N ARG A 197 16.76 16.24 -10.59
CA ARG A 197 16.74 17.71 -10.78
C ARG A 197 15.41 18.30 -10.32
N MET A 198 14.28 17.71 -10.73
CA MET A 198 12.95 18.21 -10.38
C MET A 198 12.65 18.04 -8.88
N ARG A 199 13.02 16.90 -8.29
CA ARG A 199 12.91 16.66 -6.85
C ARG A 199 13.68 17.71 -6.05
N ARG A 200 14.96 17.93 -6.37
CA ARG A 200 15.81 18.94 -5.71
C ARG A 200 15.25 20.35 -5.88
N GLY A 201 14.76 20.68 -7.07
CA GLY A 201 14.13 21.98 -7.35
C GLY A 201 12.88 22.25 -6.49
N ARG A 202 12.22 21.21 -5.98
CA ARG A 202 11.10 21.32 -5.02
C ARG A 202 11.52 21.23 -3.55
N GLY A 203 12.79 20.93 -3.26
CA GLY A 203 13.27 20.76 -1.89
C GLY A 203 12.70 19.55 -1.15
N LEU A 204 12.19 18.54 -1.87
CA LEU A 204 11.57 17.35 -1.29
C LEU A 204 12.53 16.19 -1.25
N ASP A 205 12.40 15.26 -0.30
CA ASP A 205 13.03 13.94 -0.42
C ASP A 205 12.26 13.02 -1.39
N ARG A 206 12.69 11.76 -1.50
CA ARG A 206 12.07 10.78 -2.40
C ARG A 206 10.67 10.35 -1.92
N LEU A 207 10.50 10.12 -0.62
CA LEU A 207 9.23 9.71 -0.04
C LEU A 207 8.18 10.82 -0.19
N GLN A 208 8.57 12.06 0.07
CA GLN A 208 7.73 13.25 -0.10
C GLN A 208 7.37 13.49 -1.57
N GLU A 209 8.29 13.29 -2.51
CA GLU A 209 7.99 13.45 -3.94
C GLU A 209 7.01 12.38 -4.45
N ILE A 210 7.11 11.13 -3.98
CA ILE A 210 6.12 10.08 -4.28
C ILE A 210 4.76 10.44 -3.68
N ALA A 211 4.73 10.78 -2.39
CA ALA A 211 3.51 11.17 -1.68
C ALA A 211 2.82 12.36 -2.35
N ARG A 212 3.57 13.38 -2.76
CA ARG A 212 3.07 14.54 -3.49
C ARG A 212 2.38 14.15 -4.81
N ARG A 213 2.87 13.14 -5.53
CA ARG A 213 2.23 12.66 -6.76
C ARG A 213 0.93 11.92 -6.47
N ILE A 214 0.93 11.05 -5.47
CA ILE A 214 -0.26 10.32 -5.03
C ILE A 214 -1.33 11.31 -4.56
N ASN A 215 -0.98 12.27 -3.71
CA ASN A 215 -1.93 13.25 -3.17
C ASN A 215 -2.54 14.14 -4.26
N ARG A 216 -1.77 14.49 -5.31
CA ARG A 216 -2.35 15.18 -6.48
C ARG A 216 -3.37 14.32 -7.22
N ALA A 217 -3.11 13.04 -7.37
CA ALA A 217 -4.10 12.13 -7.96
C ALA A 217 -5.34 11.98 -7.07
N VAL A 218 -5.16 12.05 -5.74
CA VAL A 218 -6.28 12.12 -4.78
C VAL A 218 -7.04 13.44 -4.93
N ASP A 219 -6.37 14.57 -5.10
CA ASP A 219 -7.01 15.87 -5.36
C ASP A 219 -7.83 15.85 -6.65
N ASP A 220 -7.26 15.28 -7.73
CA ASP A 220 -7.94 15.12 -9.02
C ASP A 220 -9.19 14.24 -8.87
N ALA A 221 -9.08 13.12 -8.14
CA ALA A 221 -10.21 12.24 -7.84
C ALA A 221 -11.26 12.97 -6.97
N TRP A 222 -10.83 13.69 -5.94
CA TRP A 222 -11.69 14.41 -4.99
C TRP A 222 -12.46 15.56 -5.64
N ALA A 223 -11.85 16.24 -6.62
CA ALA A 223 -12.46 17.34 -7.34
C ALA A 223 -13.80 16.97 -8.00
N VAL A 224 -13.99 15.68 -8.33
CA VAL A 224 -15.24 15.12 -8.86
C VAL A 224 -16.01 14.36 -7.78
N ALA A 225 -15.33 13.47 -7.04
CA ALA A 225 -16.00 12.52 -6.14
C ALA A 225 -16.73 13.19 -4.97
N LYS A 226 -16.33 14.39 -4.54
CA LYS A 226 -16.97 15.10 -3.42
C LYS A 226 -18.43 15.47 -3.69
N ASP A 227 -18.79 15.65 -4.96
CA ASP A 227 -20.13 16.07 -5.40
C ASP A 227 -20.99 14.87 -5.87
N ASP A 228 -20.44 13.64 -5.80
CA ASP A 228 -21.09 12.39 -6.25
C ASP A 228 -21.15 11.35 -5.12
N ILE A 229 -21.72 11.75 -3.97
CA ILE A 229 -21.85 10.87 -2.80
C ILE A 229 -23.04 9.91 -2.98
N GLN A 230 -22.73 8.62 -2.98
CA GLN A 230 -23.68 7.53 -3.15
C GLN A 230 -24.01 6.91 -1.78
N SER A 231 -25.30 6.87 -1.43
CA SER A 231 -25.78 6.34 -0.14
C SER A 231 -26.45 4.97 -0.22
N ASP A 232 -26.68 4.47 -1.44
CA ASP A 232 -27.33 3.18 -1.71
C ASP A 232 -26.49 2.37 -2.72
N VAL A 233 -25.26 2.04 -2.32
CA VAL A 233 -24.33 1.26 -3.14
C VAL A 233 -24.49 -0.23 -2.82
N PRO A 234 -24.78 -1.09 -3.81
CA PRO A 234 -24.80 -2.53 -3.61
C PRO A 234 -23.43 -3.03 -3.16
N PHE A 235 -23.38 -3.72 -2.01
CA PHE A 235 -22.17 -4.34 -1.49
C PHE A 235 -22.39 -5.84 -1.26
N ALA A 236 -21.54 -6.66 -1.85
CA ALA A 236 -21.52 -8.10 -1.66
C ALA A 236 -20.09 -8.57 -1.41
N HIS A 237 -19.93 -9.49 -0.46
CA HIS A 237 -18.65 -10.12 -0.15
C HIS A 237 -18.86 -11.63 -0.07
N SER A 238 -18.29 -12.35 -1.04
CA SER A 238 -18.23 -13.81 -1.08
C SER A 238 -16.81 -14.29 -0.83
N VAL A 239 -16.68 -15.33 -0.02
CA VAL A 239 -15.40 -15.96 0.31
C VAL A 239 -15.36 -17.33 -0.36
N LEU A 240 -14.32 -17.58 -1.14
CA LEU A 240 -14.05 -18.86 -1.76
C LEU A 240 -12.66 -19.34 -1.34
N ASN A 241 -12.59 -20.55 -0.80
CA ASN A 241 -11.32 -21.21 -0.51
C ASN A 241 -10.91 -22.05 -1.72
N LEU A 242 -9.70 -21.79 -2.23
CA LEU A 242 -9.14 -22.48 -3.38
C LEU A 242 -7.87 -23.21 -2.96
N ASP A 243 -7.79 -24.50 -3.26
CA ASP A 243 -6.59 -25.30 -3.07
C ASP A 243 -5.67 -25.14 -4.29
N LEU A 244 -4.72 -24.20 -4.20
CA LEU A 244 -3.74 -23.94 -5.26
C LEU A 244 -2.44 -24.71 -4.99
N ALA A 245 -1.95 -25.44 -5.99
CA ALA A 245 -0.65 -26.09 -5.91
C ALA A 245 0.47 -25.06 -6.17
N MET A 246 1.49 -25.05 -5.30
CA MET A 246 2.69 -24.25 -5.52
C MET A 246 3.44 -24.78 -6.75
N ARG A 247 3.80 -23.89 -7.68
CA ARG A 247 4.74 -24.23 -8.76
C ARG A 247 6.16 -24.16 -8.19
N PRO A 248 6.90 -25.29 -8.10
CA PRO A 248 8.32 -25.23 -7.74
C PRO A 248 9.11 -24.48 -8.82
N VAL A 249 10.10 -23.70 -8.41
CA VAL A 249 11.04 -23.06 -9.34
C VAL A 249 12.03 -24.14 -9.81
N PRO A 250 12.10 -24.46 -11.12
CA PRO A 250 13.07 -25.40 -11.66
C PRO A 250 14.51 -24.93 -11.41
N GLU A 251 15.46 -25.86 -11.27
CA GLU A 251 16.89 -25.54 -11.12
C GLU A 251 17.44 -24.71 -12.29
N ALA A 252 16.88 -24.89 -13.49
CA ALA A 252 17.24 -24.10 -14.68
C ALA A 252 16.83 -22.62 -14.59
N ASP A 253 15.93 -22.26 -13.67
CA ASP A 253 15.42 -20.90 -13.47
C ASP A 253 16.09 -20.19 -12.26
N TYR A 254 17.03 -20.85 -11.56
CA TYR A 254 17.86 -20.27 -10.48
C TYR A 254 19.15 -19.63 -11.03
#